data_AF-A0A2K0WSS9-F1
#
_entry.id   AF-A0A2K0WSS9-F1
#
_cell.length_a   1.000
_cell.length_b   1.000
_cell.length_c   1.000
_cell.angle_alpha   90.00
_cell.angle_beta   90.00
_cell.angle_gamma   90.00
#
_symmetry.space_group_name_H-M   'P 1'
#
loop_
_entity.id
_entity.type
_entity.pdbx_description
1 polymer ?
#
loop_
_entity_poly.entity_id
_entity_poly.type
_entity_poly.pdbx_seq_one_letter_code
_entity_poly.pdbx_strand_id
1 'polypeptide(L)'
;MRFLHFLALSGLNPTEYSILQIPSTPRVKADIRADTNRDGRVDLDGPSDTIVGKTRWNETEGAIFLPNIGDTYQRCLWEFVNGNVSRDERLDDCHDASDNTQRSPKYLAPLKTVPIPTLAESANGTVTVPDATQRKFARIFQKQGKDWVYIDNDHTFSQRELQAGLDLGIDARTTRRPKSWDSRYPESWDGRVTVRFTVQVGRTESSDTVMLRVAPVLTHHHLQKVENVLTAHNIQKPYQVDFNNALDSITKAAGMKIDLYRFNVTDDKWVQDFVEPG
;
A
#
# COMPACT_ATOMS: atom_id res chain seq x y z
N MET A 1 35.70 56.06 73.04
CA MET A 1 35.23 55.83 71.65
C MET A 1 36.20 54.83 71.02
N ARG A 2 35.90 53.63 70.56
CA ARG A 2 34.70 52.80 70.40
C ARG A 2 35.15 51.35 70.68
N PHE A 3 34.30 50.57 71.35
CA PHE A 3 34.38 49.12 71.41
C PHE A 3 34.02 48.51 70.05
N LEU A 4 34.64 47.38 69.69
CA LEU A 4 33.95 46.25 69.03
C LEU A 4 34.82 44.98 69.07
N HIS A 5 34.34 44.01 69.85
CA HIS A 5 34.59 42.58 69.67
C HIS A 5 34.10 42.13 68.27
N PHE A 6 34.66 41.05 67.70
CA PHE A 6 33.92 39.79 67.47
C PHE A 6 34.78 38.68 66.84
N LEU A 7 34.57 37.50 67.44
CA LEU A 7 34.87 36.10 67.15
C LEU A 7 35.53 35.64 65.84
N ALA A 8 36.46 34.69 66.03
CA ALA A 8 36.77 33.59 65.12
C ALA A 8 35.60 32.59 65.03
N LEU A 9 35.32 32.09 63.84
CA LEU A 9 34.61 30.82 63.63
C LEU A 9 35.14 30.12 62.37
N SER A 10 35.17 28.82 62.52
CA SER A 10 35.88 27.76 61.80
C SER A 10 35.30 27.40 60.43
N GLY A 11 36.13 26.68 59.67
CA GLY A 11 35.90 26.23 58.31
C GLY A 11 34.65 25.39 58.07
N LEU A 12 34.19 25.45 56.82
CA LEU A 12 33.38 24.44 56.16
C LEU A 12 33.89 24.29 54.73
N ASN A 13 34.37 23.09 54.40
CA ASN A 13 34.68 22.65 53.05
C ASN A 13 33.40 22.64 52.20
N PRO A 14 33.41 23.17 50.97
CA PRO A 14 32.33 22.91 50.03
C PRO A 14 32.44 21.46 49.55
N THR A 15 31.54 20.62 50.05
CA THR A 15 31.27 19.28 49.55
C THR A 15 30.92 19.32 48.07
N GLU A 16 31.58 18.46 47.30
CA GLU A 16 31.28 18.16 45.91
C GLU A 16 29.80 17.80 45.73
N TYR A 17 29.06 18.68 45.05
CA TYR A 17 27.78 18.31 44.48
C TYR A 17 28.06 17.42 43.26
N SER A 18 28.08 16.10 43.48
CA SER A 18 27.92 15.14 42.40
C SER A 18 26.52 15.33 41.80
N ILE A 19 26.45 16.05 40.69
CA ILE A 19 25.27 16.10 39.83
C ILE A 19 25.14 14.68 39.26
N LEU A 20 24.17 13.92 39.78
CA LEU A 20 23.65 12.74 39.10
C LEU A 20 23.15 13.19 37.72
N GLN A 21 23.97 13.03 36.69
CA GLN A 21 23.50 13.01 35.31
C GLN A 21 22.54 11.82 35.22
N ILE A 22 21.24 12.11 35.28
CA ILE A 22 20.22 11.17 34.82
C ILE A 22 20.57 10.94 33.35
N PRO A 23 20.92 9.72 32.92
CA PRO A 23 21.12 9.46 31.51
C PRO A 23 19.82 9.83 30.81
N SER A 24 19.86 10.83 29.93
CA SER A 24 18.73 11.14 29.08
C SER A 24 18.38 9.87 28.35
N THR A 25 17.24 9.27 28.67
CA THR A 25 16.74 8.09 27.96
C THR A 25 16.79 8.43 26.48
N PRO A 26 17.50 7.64 25.64
CA PRO A 26 17.54 7.89 24.21
C PRO A 26 16.10 8.04 23.73
N ARG A 27 15.78 9.20 23.13
CA ARG A 27 14.42 9.48 22.68
C ARG A 27 14.16 8.64 21.44
N VAL A 28 13.65 7.43 21.66
CA VAL A 28 13.18 6.55 20.60
C VAL A 28 12.02 7.26 19.91
N LYS A 29 12.16 7.47 18.59
CA LYS A 29 11.13 8.09 17.77
C LYS A 29 10.80 7.13 16.63
N ALA A 30 9.62 6.52 16.68
CA ALA A 30 9.06 5.85 15.52
C ALA A 30 8.80 6.89 14.43
N ASP A 31 9.17 6.56 13.19
CA ASP A 31 8.93 7.43 12.05
C ASP A 31 8.73 6.56 10.80
N ILE A 32 7.50 6.49 10.30
CA ILE A 32 7.12 5.79 9.08
C ILE A 32 6.78 6.80 7.98
N ARG A 33 7.20 6.50 6.76
CA ARG A 33 7.12 7.38 5.58
C ARG A 33 6.45 6.66 4.43
N ALA A 34 5.72 7.45 3.65
CA ALA A 34 5.06 7.09 2.42
C ALA A 34 5.16 8.29 1.46
N ASP A 35 5.01 8.08 0.16
CA ASP A 35 5.04 9.14 -0.86
C ASP A 35 3.77 10.01 -0.76
N THR A 36 3.78 11.00 0.14
CA THR A 36 2.57 11.79 0.46
C THR A 36 2.39 12.97 -0.46
N ASN A 37 3.46 13.42 -1.12
CA ASN A 37 3.44 14.45 -2.15
C ASN A 37 3.22 13.89 -3.57
N ARG A 38 3.24 12.56 -3.75
CA ARG A 38 2.95 11.83 -4.99
C ARG A 38 3.97 12.11 -6.10
N ASP A 39 5.24 12.25 -5.72
CA ASP A 39 6.34 12.43 -6.68
C ASP A 39 6.98 11.12 -7.16
N GLY A 40 6.49 9.99 -6.64
CA GLY A 40 6.93 8.64 -6.98
C GLY A 40 8.06 8.13 -6.09
N ARG A 41 8.46 8.85 -5.03
CA ARG A 41 9.54 8.47 -4.12
C ARG A 41 9.14 8.67 -2.66
N VAL A 42 9.75 7.88 -1.78
CA VAL A 42 9.64 8.08 -0.32
C VAL A 42 10.90 8.77 0.17
N ASP A 43 10.75 9.98 0.68
CA ASP A 43 11.80 10.81 1.24
C ASP A 43 12.03 10.50 2.74
N LEU A 44 13.26 10.05 3.03
CA LEU A 44 13.72 9.80 4.40
C LEU A 44 14.61 10.92 4.93
N ASP A 45 15.22 11.71 4.05
CA ASP A 45 16.28 12.67 4.39
C ASP A 45 15.74 14.11 4.47
N GLY A 46 14.75 14.42 3.65
CA GLY A 46 14.14 15.73 3.54
C GLY A 46 12.74 15.82 4.17
N PRO A 47 12.08 16.98 3.99
CA PRO A 47 10.84 17.29 4.68
C PRO A 47 9.57 16.82 3.95
N SER A 48 9.62 16.39 2.69
CA SER A 48 8.41 16.25 1.86
C SER A 48 7.40 15.27 2.44
N ASP A 49 7.87 14.12 2.96
CA ASP A 49 7.03 13.06 3.52
C ASP A 49 6.94 13.09 5.06
N THR A 50 7.27 14.23 5.68
CA THR A 50 7.34 14.33 7.16
C THR A 50 6.01 14.68 7.83
N ILE A 51 5.19 15.52 7.19
CA ILE A 51 4.06 16.22 7.84
C ILE A 51 2.85 16.29 6.92
N VAL A 52 3.03 16.90 5.74
CA VAL A 52 1.94 17.22 4.81
C VAL A 52 1.40 15.94 4.18
N GLY A 53 0.07 15.75 4.22
CA GLY A 53 -0.56 14.51 3.75
C GLY A 53 -0.22 13.24 4.52
N LYS A 54 0.59 13.32 5.59
CA LYS A 54 1.10 12.13 6.29
C LYS A 54 -0.02 11.35 6.98
N THR A 55 -0.82 12.02 7.80
CA THR A 55 -1.88 11.38 8.61
C THR A 55 -3.29 11.65 8.08
N ARG A 56 -3.39 12.33 6.93
CA ARG A 56 -4.65 12.71 6.30
C ARG A 56 -4.54 12.56 4.79
N TRP A 57 -5.63 12.16 4.17
CA TRP A 57 -5.70 12.03 2.72
C TRP A 57 -6.74 13.00 2.14
N ASN A 58 -6.33 13.81 1.17
CA ASN A 58 -7.19 14.69 0.37
C ASN A 58 -6.83 14.58 -1.13
N GLU A 59 -7.50 15.35 -1.98
CA GLU A 59 -7.29 15.25 -3.44
C GLU A 59 -5.89 15.70 -3.90
N THR A 60 -5.17 16.51 -3.12
CA THR A 60 -3.82 17.02 -3.47
C THR A 60 -2.69 16.36 -2.70
N GLU A 61 -2.97 15.73 -1.55
CA GLU A 61 -1.97 15.23 -0.61
C GLU A 61 -2.38 13.89 0.02
N GLY A 62 -1.38 13.10 0.40
CA GLY A 62 -1.53 11.79 1.00
C GLY A 62 -1.27 10.68 -0.01
N ALA A 63 -0.63 9.62 0.48
CA ALA A 63 -0.11 8.56 -0.36
C ALA A 63 -1.21 7.72 -1.01
N ILE A 64 -0.91 7.16 -2.17
CA ILE A 64 -1.81 6.32 -2.95
C ILE A 64 -1.19 4.93 -3.06
N PHE A 65 -2.04 3.91 -3.08
CA PHE A 65 -1.63 2.54 -3.33
C PHE A 65 -2.61 1.84 -4.26
N LEU A 66 -2.18 0.77 -4.92
CA LEU A 66 -2.96 0.12 -5.97
C LEU A 66 -3.71 -1.11 -5.44
N PRO A 67 -4.93 -1.37 -5.95
CA PRO A 67 -5.54 -2.68 -5.81
C PRO A 67 -4.79 -3.66 -6.71
N ASN A 68 -4.20 -4.70 -6.12
CA ASN A 68 -3.45 -5.71 -6.85
C ASN A 68 -4.41 -6.82 -7.33
N ILE A 69 -5.34 -6.39 -8.20
CA ILE A 69 -6.46 -7.19 -8.74
C ILE A 69 -6.16 -7.76 -10.14
N GLY A 70 -4.90 -7.70 -10.59
CA GLY A 70 -4.46 -8.37 -11.81
C GLY A 70 -4.26 -9.88 -11.59
N ASP A 71 -3.92 -10.60 -12.66
CA ASP A 71 -3.58 -12.03 -12.62
C ASP A 71 -2.20 -12.27 -13.25
N THR A 72 -1.16 -12.14 -12.44
CA THR A 72 0.20 -12.35 -12.92
C THR A 72 0.46 -13.83 -13.15
N TYR A 73 1.09 -14.12 -14.28
CA TYR A 73 1.33 -15.47 -14.78
C TYR A 73 0.05 -16.24 -15.17
N GLN A 74 -1.09 -15.56 -15.32
CA GLN A 74 -2.36 -16.17 -15.76
C GLN A 74 -2.81 -17.35 -14.88
N ARG A 75 -2.63 -17.25 -13.56
CA ARG A 75 -2.96 -18.33 -12.61
C ARG A 75 -4.46 -18.64 -12.62
N CYS A 76 -5.28 -17.60 -12.69
CA CYS A 76 -6.73 -17.74 -12.63
C CYS A 76 -7.28 -18.48 -13.85
N LEU A 77 -6.66 -18.28 -15.01
CA LEU A 77 -6.97 -19.06 -16.22
C LEU A 77 -6.77 -20.56 -15.98
N TRP A 78 -5.67 -20.97 -15.34
CA TRP A 78 -5.40 -22.38 -15.06
C TRP A 78 -6.38 -22.99 -14.05
N GLU A 79 -6.79 -22.24 -13.03
CA GLU A 79 -7.81 -22.69 -12.08
C GLU A 79 -9.17 -22.89 -12.77
N PHE A 80 -9.51 -22.01 -13.72
CA PHE A 80 -10.72 -22.11 -14.53
C PHE A 80 -10.69 -23.31 -15.47
N VAL A 81 -9.61 -23.48 -16.25
CA VAL A 81 -9.46 -24.58 -17.22
C VAL A 81 -9.50 -25.95 -16.53
N ASN A 82 -9.01 -26.04 -15.30
CA ASN A 82 -9.04 -27.28 -14.51
C ASN A 82 -10.38 -27.54 -13.79
N GLY A 83 -11.38 -26.65 -13.92
CA GLY A 83 -12.71 -26.83 -13.35
C GLY A 83 -12.82 -26.62 -11.84
N ASN A 84 -11.81 -25.98 -11.21
CA ASN A 84 -11.77 -25.75 -9.75
C ASN A 84 -12.63 -24.56 -9.30
N VAL A 85 -13.17 -23.80 -10.26
CA VAL A 85 -13.90 -22.55 -10.06
C VAL A 85 -15.14 -22.55 -10.97
N SER A 86 -16.34 -22.31 -10.42
CA SER A 86 -17.58 -22.17 -11.23
C SER A 86 -17.55 -20.86 -12.04
N ARG A 87 -18.20 -20.85 -13.21
CA ARG A 87 -18.02 -19.82 -14.26
C ARG A 87 -18.27 -18.37 -13.83
N ASP A 88 -19.25 -18.11 -12.97
CA ASP A 88 -19.75 -16.73 -12.79
C ASP A 88 -19.53 -16.13 -11.39
N GLU A 89 -19.27 -16.93 -10.34
CA GLU A 89 -19.27 -16.41 -8.95
C GLU A 89 -17.88 -16.14 -8.36
N ARG A 90 -16.79 -16.38 -9.11
CA ARG A 90 -15.45 -16.50 -8.50
C ARG A 90 -14.28 -15.97 -9.34
N LEU A 91 -14.56 -15.30 -10.47
CA LEU A 91 -13.49 -14.66 -11.26
C LEU A 91 -12.92 -13.44 -10.54
N ASP A 92 -13.75 -12.68 -9.83
CA ASP A 92 -13.32 -11.54 -9.02
C ASP A 92 -12.53 -11.95 -7.76
N ASP A 93 -12.74 -13.18 -7.28
CA ASP A 93 -12.02 -13.75 -6.13
C ASP A 93 -10.61 -14.25 -6.50
N CYS A 94 -10.32 -14.44 -7.79
CA CYS A 94 -9.00 -14.86 -8.25
C CYS A 94 -8.21 -13.68 -8.81
N HIS A 95 -7.22 -13.24 -8.06
CA HIS A 95 -6.29 -12.17 -8.46
C HIS A 95 -4.99 -12.25 -7.65
N ASP A 96 -4.00 -11.42 -7.95
CA ASP A 96 -2.68 -11.40 -7.30
C ASP A 96 -2.74 -11.14 -5.80
N ALA A 97 -3.84 -10.54 -5.34
CA ALA A 97 -4.14 -10.25 -3.94
C ALA A 97 -5.17 -11.14 -3.25
N SER A 98 -5.53 -12.27 -3.85
CA SER A 98 -6.48 -13.23 -3.26
C SER A 98 -5.92 -13.97 -2.04
N ASP A 99 -4.59 -13.99 -1.86
CA ASP A 99 -3.90 -14.58 -0.70
C ASP A 99 -2.75 -13.68 -0.21
N ASN A 100 -1.77 -14.23 0.51
CA ASN A 100 -0.63 -13.50 1.09
C ASN A 100 0.68 -13.67 0.29
N THR A 101 0.65 -14.30 -0.88
CA THR A 101 1.83 -14.42 -1.74
C THR A 101 1.94 -13.18 -2.62
N GLN A 102 3.09 -12.49 -2.60
CA GLN A 102 3.32 -11.38 -3.51
C GLN A 102 3.71 -11.88 -4.90
N ARG A 103 2.92 -11.51 -5.92
CA ARG A 103 3.12 -11.90 -7.33
C ARG A 103 3.48 -10.74 -8.25
N SER A 104 3.09 -9.52 -7.87
CA SER A 104 3.24 -8.28 -8.61
C SER A 104 3.94 -7.19 -7.80
N PRO A 105 5.18 -7.42 -7.32
CA PRO A 105 5.85 -6.47 -6.42
C PRO A 105 6.09 -5.09 -7.04
N LYS A 106 6.08 -4.97 -8.38
CA LYS A 106 6.20 -3.69 -9.11
C LYS A 106 5.04 -2.71 -8.86
N TYR A 107 3.92 -3.18 -8.32
CA TYR A 107 2.74 -2.37 -8.03
C TYR A 107 2.57 -2.06 -6.53
N LEU A 108 3.51 -2.49 -5.69
CA LEU A 108 3.52 -2.12 -4.28
C LEU A 108 3.78 -0.61 -4.13
N ALA A 109 2.96 0.07 -3.34
CA ALA A 109 3.31 1.40 -2.88
C ALA A 109 4.38 1.29 -1.78
N PRO A 110 5.50 2.01 -1.90
CA PRO A 110 6.58 1.94 -0.93
C PRO A 110 6.19 2.57 0.41
N LEU A 111 6.54 1.88 1.49
CA LEU A 111 6.52 2.37 2.86
C LEU A 111 7.92 2.19 3.44
N LYS A 112 8.41 3.16 4.20
CA LYS A 112 9.75 3.06 4.82
C LYS A 112 9.74 3.53 6.25
N THR A 113 10.60 2.97 7.09
CA THR A 113 10.85 3.53 8.43
C THR A 113 12.21 4.21 8.46
N VAL A 114 12.29 5.33 9.19
CA VAL A 114 13.58 5.99 9.44
C VAL A 114 14.41 5.07 10.34
N PRO A 115 15.68 4.77 9.97
CA PRO A 115 16.56 3.94 10.79
C PRO A 115 16.74 4.52 12.19
N ILE A 116 16.86 3.65 13.21
CA ILE A 116 17.12 4.07 14.60
C ILE A 116 18.45 3.45 15.08
N PRO A 117 19.63 3.94 14.66
CA PRO A 117 20.91 3.27 14.92
C PRO A 117 21.25 3.12 16.41
N THR A 118 20.74 4.02 17.25
CA THR A 118 21.02 4.07 18.70
C THR A 118 20.09 3.19 19.54
N LEU A 119 19.29 2.32 18.91
CA LEU A 119 18.33 1.47 19.62
C LEU A 119 19.07 0.48 20.54
N ALA A 120 18.73 0.50 21.83
CA ALA A 120 19.33 -0.36 22.85
C ALA A 120 18.92 -1.84 22.68
N GLU A 121 19.66 -2.74 23.35
CA GLU A 121 19.32 -4.17 23.43
C GLU A 121 17.89 -4.36 23.97
N SER A 122 17.16 -5.35 23.45
CA SER A 122 15.76 -5.71 23.76
C SER A 122 14.63 -4.87 23.14
N ALA A 123 14.95 -3.96 22.22
CA ALA A 123 13.92 -3.24 21.48
C ALA A 123 13.22 -4.10 20.42
N ASN A 124 11.92 -3.88 20.25
CA ASN A 124 11.12 -4.50 19.20
C ASN A 124 10.16 -3.48 18.56
N GLY A 125 9.54 -3.85 17.45
CA GLY A 125 8.61 -2.97 16.77
C GLY A 125 7.57 -3.72 15.97
N THR A 126 6.49 -3.05 15.63
CA THR A 126 5.37 -3.61 14.89
C THR A 126 4.91 -2.61 13.82
N VAL A 127 4.42 -3.15 12.70
CA VAL A 127 3.74 -2.38 11.67
C VAL A 127 2.34 -2.96 11.51
N THR A 128 1.33 -2.15 11.76
CA THR A 128 -0.06 -2.62 11.88
C THR A 128 -1.02 -1.77 11.07
N VAL A 129 -2.13 -2.38 10.67
CA VAL A 129 -3.36 -1.67 10.29
C VAL A 129 -4.36 -1.84 11.45
N PRO A 130 -4.51 -0.82 12.34
CA PRO A 130 -5.28 -0.99 13.58
C PRO A 130 -6.77 -1.25 13.31
N ASP A 131 -7.35 -0.54 12.35
CA ASP A 131 -8.75 -0.69 11.98
C ASP A 131 -9.01 -2.06 11.34
N ALA A 132 -9.98 -2.80 11.88
CA ALA A 132 -10.24 -4.17 11.46
C ALA A 132 -10.84 -4.27 10.05
N THR A 133 -11.62 -3.28 9.61
CA THR A 133 -12.18 -3.25 8.26
C THR A 133 -11.09 -2.93 7.24
N GLN A 134 -10.27 -1.91 7.49
CA GLN A 134 -9.14 -1.57 6.62
C GLN A 134 -8.14 -2.72 6.48
N ARG A 135 -7.85 -3.42 7.59
CA ARG A 135 -6.92 -4.55 7.63
C ARG A 135 -7.34 -5.71 6.74
N LYS A 136 -8.64 -5.95 6.54
CA LYS A 136 -9.12 -6.99 5.63
C LYS A 136 -8.75 -6.70 4.18
N PHE A 137 -8.64 -5.42 3.82
CA PHE A 137 -8.47 -4.99 2.43
C PHE A 137 -7.05 -4.54 2.08
N ALA A 138 -6.13 -4.50 3.04
CA ALA A 138 -4.73 -4.13 2.84
C ALA A 138 -3.80 -5.31 3.13
N ARG A 139 -2.68 -5.37 2.40
CA ARG A 139 -1.58 -6.30 2.69
C ARG A 139 -0.29 -5.51 2.79
N ILE A 140 0.52 -5.78 3.80
CA ILE A 140 1.83 -5.18 3.96
C ILE A 140 2.88 -6.28 3.81
N PHE A 141 3.96 -5.97 3.11
CA PHE A 141 5.07 -6.86 2.84
C PHE A 141 6.36 -6.19 3.28
N GLN A 142 7.27 -6.96 3.87
CA GLN A 142 8.66 -6.56 4.10
C GLN A 142 9.52 -7.06 2.96
N LYS A 143 10.41 -6.20 2.47
CA LYS A 143 11.43 -6.60 1.52
C LYS A 143 12.58 -7.32 2.23
N GLN A 144 12.87 -8.53 1.79
CA GLN A 144 13.98 -9.34 2.29
C GLN A 144 14.86 -9.76 1.10
N GLY A 145 15.95 -9.02 0.88
CA GLY A 145 16.75 -9.17 -0.32
C GLY A 145 15.96 -8.81 -1.59
N LYS A 146 15.68 -9.83 -2.41
CA LYS A 146 14.86 -9.69 -3.63
C LYS A 146 13.39 -10.07 -3.43
N ASP A 147 13.07 -10.69 -2.30
CA ASP A 147 11.76 -11.25 -2.02
C ASP A 147 10.90 -10.28 -1.19
N TRP A 148 9.58 -10.45 -1.28
CA TRP A 148 8.60 -9.68 -0.51
C TRP A 148 7.80 -10.64 0.36
N VAL A 149 7.96 -10.51 1.67
CA VAL A 149 7.36 -11.41 2.66
C VAL A 149 6.20 -10.71 3.34
N TYR A 150 5.03 -11.34 3.34
CA TYR A 150 3.85 -10.80 4.01
C TYR A 150 4.08 -10.69 5.52
N ILE A 151 3.67 -9.56 6.09
CA ILE A 151 3.68 -9.33 7.54
C ILE A 151 2.23 -9.09 7.99
N ASP A 152 1.81 -9.82 9.03
CA ASP A 152 0.54 -9.54 9.70
C ASP A 152 0.73 -8.50 10.83
N ASN A 153 -0.36 -8.15 11.49
CA ASN A 153 -0.33 -7.20 12.61
C ASN A 153 0.39 -7.73 13.86
N ASP A 154 0.63 -9.04 13.95
CA ASP A 154 1.29 -9.68 15.11
C ASP A 154 2.81 -9.84 14.86
N HIS A 155 3.26 -9.60 13.62
CA HIS A 155 4.67 -9.63 13.26
C HIS A 155 5.48 -8.61 14.06
N THR A 156 6.56 -9.10 14.67
CA THR A 156 7.46 -8.31 15.49
C THR A 156 8.83 -8.21 14.83
N PHE A 157 9.26 -6.98 14.54
CA PHE A 157 10.57 -6.66 14.02
C PHE A 157 11.63 -6.64 15.12
N SER A 158 12.78 -7.20 14.81
CA SER A 158 13.93 -7.22 15.69
C SER A 158 14.62 -5.86 15.80
N GLN A 159 15.34 -5.64 16.90
CA GLN A 159 16.20 -4.47 17.09
C GLN A 159 17.09 -4.18 15.86
N ARG A 160 17.71 -5.21 15.27
CA ARG A 160 18.62 -5.05 14.12
C ARG A 160 17.91 -4.48 12.89
N GLU A 161 16.68 -4.93 12.64
CA GLU A 161 15.87 -4.41 11.54
C GLU A 161 15.46 -2.96 11.79
N LEU A 162 15.08 -2.63 13.03
CA LEU A 162 14.74 -1.26 13.41
C LEU A 162 15.94 -0.31 13.34
N GLN A 163 17.14 -0.80 13.68
CA GLN A 163 18.38 -0.05 13.52
C GLN A 163 18.72 0.24 12.06
N ALA A 164 18.40 -0.68 11.16
CA ALA A 164 18.62 -0.55 9.72
C ALA A 164 17.52 0.27 9.01
N GLY A 165 16.33 0.34 9.60
CA GLY A 165 15.12 0.81 8.92
C GLY A 165 14.50 -0.29 8.07
N LEU A 166 13.18 -0.21 7.88
CA LEU A 166 12.39 -1.19 7.14
C LEU A 166 12.10 -0.68 5.73
N ASP A 167 12.28 -1.56 4.73
CA ASP A 167 11.77 -1.37 3.36
C ASP A 167 10.50 -2.21 3.21
N LEU A 168 9.36 -1.54 3.11
CA LEU A 168 8.03 -2.13 3.16
C LEU A 168 7.25 -1.78 1.89
N GLY A 169 6.26 -2.58 1.56
CA GLY A 169 5.37 -2.37 0.43
C GLY A 169 3.94 -2.67 0.83
N ILE A 170 2.99 -1.87 0.35
CA ILE A 170 1.56 -2.07 0.58
C ILE A 170 0.79 -2.18 -0.73
N ASP A 171 -0.15 -3.10 -0.79
CA ASP A 171 -1.19 -3.17 -1.82
C ASP A 171 -2.57 -3.43 -1.22
N ALA A 172 -3.62 -3.23 -2.03
CA ALA A 172 -4.98 -3.57 -1.65
C ALA A 172 -5.43 -4.90 -2.25
N ARG A 173 -6.30 -5.59 -1.54
CA ARG A 173 -7.01 -6.78 -2.06
C ARG A 173 -8.09 -6.42 -3.07
N THR A 174 -8.64 -5.22 -2.99
CA THR A 174 -9.79 -4.82 -3.80
C THR A 174 -9.79 -3.31 -4.00
N THR A 175 -10.63 -2.85 -4.92
CA THR A 175 -11.03 -1.46 -5.08
C THR A 175 -11.95 -1.02 -3.92
N ARG A 176 -12.35 0.26 -3.91
CA ARG A 176 -13.28 0.82 -2.91
C ARG A 176 -14.61 0.06 -2.94
N ARG A 177 -15.17 -0.28 -1.77
CA ARG A 177 -16.36 -1.13 -1.63
C ARG A 177 -17.48 -0.37 -0.90
N PRO A 178 -18.57 0.05 -1.57
CA PRO A 178 -19.75 0.54 -0.86
C PRO A 178 -20.51 -0.62 -0.20
N LYS A 179 -21.27 -0.34 0.87
CA LYS A 179 -21.94 -1.33 1.75
C LYS A 179 -22.87 -2.33 1.01
N SER A 180 -23.38 -1.97 -0.16
CA SER A 180 -24.39 -2.72 -0.91
C SER A 180 -23.84 -3.49 -2.11
N TRP A 181 -22.53 -3.52 -2.33
CA TRP A 181 -21.95 -4.11 -3.54
C TRP A 181 -21.93 -5.65 -3.51
N ASP A 182 -21.72 -6.24 -2.33
CA ASP A 182 -21.46 -7.68 -2.21
C ASP A 182 -21.84 -8.17 -0.82
N SER A 183 -22.76 -9.13 -0.75
CA SER A 183 -23.18 -9.72 0.53
C SER A 183 -22.03 -10.46 1.26
N ARG A 184 -20.97 -10.85 0.55
CA ARG A 184 -19.75 -11.44 1.12
C ARG A 184 -18.92 -10.42 1.91
N TYR A 185 -19.01 -9.14 1.54
CA TYR A 185 -18.30 -8.04 2.20
C TYR A 185 -19.31 -7.02 2.74
N PRO A 186 -19.97 -7.32 3.87
CA PRO A 186 -21.04 -6.47 4.42
C PRO A 186 -20.53 -5.10 4.94
N GLU A 187 -19.22 -4.92 5.01
CA GLU A 187 -18.55 -3.71 5.48
C GLU A 187 -18.22 -2.80 4.29
N SER A 188 -18.63 -1.53 4.37
CA SER A 188 -18.17 -0.52 3.45
C SER A 188 -16.71 -0.15 3.72
N TRP A 189 -15.93 0.04 2.67
CA TRP A 189 -14.58 0.57 2.73
C TRP A 189 -14.35 1.64 1.66
N ASP A 190 -14.03 2.85 2.10
CA ASP A 190 -13.82 4.04 1.24
C ASP A 190 -12.43 4.09 0.59
N GLY A 191 -11.63 3.05 0.81
CA GLY A 191 -10.27 2.90 0.30
C GLY A 191 -9.17 3.39 1.23
N ARG A 192 -9.48 4.02 2.37
CA ARG A 192 -8.46 4.56 3.27
C ARG A 192 -7.83 3.46 4.13
N VAL A 193 -6.52 3.55 4.35
CA VAL A 193 -5.78 2.68 5.25
C VAL A 193 -4.85 3.54 6.10
N THR A 194 -4.93 3.38 7.42
CA THR A 194 -3.96 3.94 8.36
C THR A 194 -2.99 2.84 8.76
N VAL A 195 -1.72 3.02 8.38
CA VAL A 195 -0.62 2.16 8.83
C VAL A 195 0.04 2.81 10.03
N ARG A 196 0.24 2.04 11.10
CA ARG A 196 0.92 2.46 12.32
C ARG A 196 2.21 1.69 12.50
N PHE A 197 3.31 2.41 12.67
CA PHE A 197 4.57 1.86 13.10
C PHE A 197 4.77 2.18 14.59
N THR A 198 5.07 1.16 15.39
CA THR A 198 5.32 1.28 16.82
C THR A 198 6.69 0.68 17.14
N VAL A 199 7.45 1.36 18.00
CA VAL A 199 8.72 0.87 18.55
C VAL A 199 8.60 0.84 20.07
N GLN A 200 8.91 -0.31 20.65
CA GLN A 200 8.91 -0.57 22.08
C GLN A 200 10.33 -0.82 22.58
N VAL A 201 10.73 -0.11 23.64
CA VAL A 201 11.99 -0.31 24.35
C VAL A 201 11.70 -0.44 25.85
N GLY A 202 11.76 -1.66 26.37
CA GLY A 202 11.38 -1.94 27.76
C GLY A 202 9.91 -1.56 28.02
N ARG A 203 9.69 -0.46 28.76
CA ARG A 203 8.36 0.10 29.06
C ARG A 203 8.01 1.34 28.24
N THR A 204 8.92 1.82 27.41
CA THR A 204 8.73 3.03 26.61
C THR A 204 8.26 2.67 25.21
N GLU A 205 7.17 3.30 24.78
CA GLU A 205 6.60 3.15 23.44
C GLU A 205 6.74 4.47 22.66
N SER A 206 7.01 4.37 21.35
CA SER A 206 6.86 5.45 20.39
C SER A 206 6.08 4.95 19.18
N SER A 207 5.14 5.74 18.65
CA SER A 207 4.41 5.37 17.43
C SER A 207 4.26 6.55 16.48
N ASP A 208 4.10 6.21 15.20
CA ASP A 208 3.86 7.14 14.12
C ASP A 208 2.96 6.48 13.07
N THR A 209 2.25 7.28 12.28
CA THR A 209 1.25 6.79 11.33
C THR A 209 1.35 7.46 9.98
N VAL A 210 1.00 6.69 8.94
CA VAL A 210 0.76 7.19 7.58
C VAL A 210 -0.62 6.76 7.11
N MET A 211 -1.31 7.64 6.37
CA MET A 211 -2.58 7.35 5.73
C MET A 211 -2.39 7.23 4.22
N LEU A 212 -2.92 6.15 3.65
CA LEU A 212 -2.97 5.93 2.21
C LEU A 212 -4.41 5.77 1.76
N ARG A 213 -4.66 5.96 0.46
CA ARG A 213 -5.96 5.63 -0.15
C ARG A 213 -5.77 4.83 -1.43
N VAL A 214 -6.57 3.78 -1.58
CA VAL A 214 -6.53 2.94 -2.78
C VAL A 214 -6.97 3.75 -4.00
N ALA A 215 -6.26 3.58 -5.10
CA ALA A 215 -6.63 4.17 -6.39
C ALA A 215 -8.04 3.71 -6.79
N PRO A 216 -8.89 4.61 -7.32
CA PRO A 216 -10.19 4.23 -7.86
C PRO A 216 -10.02 3.49 -9.20
N VAL A 217 -11.07 2.79 -9.62
CA VAL A 217 -11.24 2.42 -11.03
C VAL A 217 -11.67 3.68 -11.77
N LEU A 218 -11.02 3.98 -12.88
CA LEU A 218 -11.39 5.06 -13.79
C LEU A 218 -11.96 4.42 -15.06
N THR A 219 -12.79 5.13 -15.79
CA THR A 219 -13.25 4.69 -17.11
C THR A 219 -12.81 5.68 -18.16
N HIS A 220 -12.69 5.20 -19.39
CA HIS A 220 -12.31 6.03 -20.52
C HIS A 220 -13.53 6.71 -21.14
N HIS A 221 -13.43 8.00 -21.45
CA HIS A 221 -14.46 8.70 -22.22
C HIS A 221 -14.11 8.69 -23.71
N HIS A 222 -15.13 8.78 -24.59
CA HIS A 222 -14.97 8.60 -26.04
C HIS A 222 -14.14 9.69 -26.75
N LEU A 223 -13.69 10.75 -26.05
CA LEU A 223 -12.77 11.75 -26.61
C LEU A 223 -11.29 11.40 -26.34
N GLN A 224 -11.03 10.36 -25.54
CA GLN A 224 -9.69 9.84 -25.37
C GLN A 224 -9.25 9.07 -26.60
N LYS A 225 -7.94 9.00 -26.78
CA LYS A 225 -7.35 8.28 -27.89
C LYS A 225 -7.71 6.79 -27.80
N VAL A 226 -8.21 6.23 -28.90
CA VAL A 226 -8.46 4.79 -29.01
C VAL A 226 -7.13 4.04 -29.06
N GLU A 227 -6.97 3.03 -28.20
CA GLU A 227 -5.78 2.16 -28.19
C GLU A 227 -6.07 0.79 -28.81
N ASN A 228 -7.21 0.20 -28.43
CA ASN A 228 -7.67 -1.12 -28.90
C ASN A 228 -9.12 -1.05 -29.34
N VAL A 229 -9.49 -1.90 -30.30
CA VAL A 229 -10.88 -2.15 -30.67
C VAL A 229 -11.20 -3.61 -30.38
N LEU A 230 -12.33 -3.84 -29.73
CA LEU A 230 -12.82 -5.13 -29.28
C LEU A 230 -14.11 -5.47 -30.04
N THR A 231 -14.28 -6.70 -30.51
CA THR A 231 -15.53 -7.14 -31.17
C THR A 231 -15.85 -8.60 -30.88
N ALA A 232 -17.13 -8.95 -30.98
CA ALA A 232 -17.59 -10.33 -30.95
C ALA A 232 -17.28 -11.01 -32.28
N HIS A 233 -16.99 -12.30 -32.24
CA HIS A 233 -16.77 -13.10 -33.44
C HIS A 233 -17.37 -14.49 -33.31
N ASN A 234 -18.23 -14.84 -34.25
CA ASN A 234 -18.74 -16.18 -34.49
C ASN A 234 -18.64 -16.53 -35.99
N ILE A 235 -17.77 -17.49 -36.31
CA ILE A 235 -17.54 -17.97 -37.70
C ILE A 235 -18.80 -18.57 -38.35
N GLN A 236 -19.76 -19.03 -37.55
CA GLN A 236 -21.00 -19.64 -38.04
C GLN A 236 -22.04 -18.60 -38.46
N LYS A 237 -21.76 -17.30 -38.24
CA LYS A 237 -22.66 -16.19 -38.57
C LYS A 237 -22.00 -15.33 -39.66
N PRO A 238 -22.31 -15.55 -40.96
CA PRO A 238 -21.66 -14.83 -42.06
C PRO A 238 -21.68 -13.30 -41.91
N TYR A 239 -22.80 -12.74 -41.44
CA TYR A 239 -22.92 -11.29 -41.21
C TYR A 239 -21.91 -10.74 -40.17
N GLN A 240 -21.51 -11.53 -39.17
CA GLN A 240 -20.48 -11.11 -38.20
C GLN A 240 -19.08 -11.19 -38.81
N VAL A 241 -18.83 -12.17 -39.67
CA VAL A 241 -17.57 -12.29 -40.41
C VAL A 241 -17.40 -11.06 -41.31
N ASP A 242 -18.43 -10.70 -42.07
CA ASP A 242 -18.42 -9.52 -42.95
C ASP A 242 -18.22 -8.22 -42.15
N PHE A 243 -18.95 -8.05 -41.04
CA PHE A 243 -18.78 -6.90 -40.16
C PHE A 243 -17.36 -6.81 -39.59
N ASN A 244 -16.80 -7.92 -39.09
CA ASN A 244 -15.46 -7.92 -38.51
C ASN A 244 -14.37 -7.66 -39.55
N ASN A 245 -14.55 -8.09 -40.80
CA ASN A 245 -13.62 -7.78 -41.90
C ASN A 245 -13.66 -6.29 -42.27
N ALA A 246 -14.86 -5.70 -42.32
CA ALA A 246 -15.01 -4.27 -42.55
C ALA A 246 -14.41 -3.45 -41.40
N LEU A 247 -14.69 -3.83 -40.15
CA LEU A 247 -14.15 -3.15 -38.96
C LEU A 247 -12.62 -3.22 -38.91
N ASP A 248 -12.03 -4.38 -39.20
CA ASP A 248 -10.57 -4.57 -39.27
C ASP A 248 -9.91 -3.68 -40.34
N SER A 249 -10.57 -3.53 -41.49
CA SER A 249 -10.10 -2.65 -42.56
C SER A 249 -10.13 -1.18 -42.12
N ILE A 250 -11.18 -0.77 -41.40
CA ILE A 250 -11.33 0.58 -40.86
C ILE A 250 -10.28 0.86 -39.79
N THR A 251 -10.04 -0.06 -38.85
CA THR A 251 -9.05 0.15 -37.79
C THR A 251 -7.64 0.27 -38.36
N LYS A 252 -7.29 -0.56 -39.36
CA LYS A 252 -6.02 -0.44 -40.10
C LYS A 252 -5.90 0.89 -40.84
N ALA A 253 -6.95 1.30 -41.56
CA ALA A 253 -6.96 2.59 -42.26
C ALA A 253 -6.86 3.79 -41.30
N ALA A 254 -7.38 3.66 -40.08
CA ALA A 254 -7.25 4.65 -39.02
C ALA A 254 -5.85 4.67 -38.36
N GLY A 255 -4.92 3.81 -38.79
CA GLY A 255 -3.56 3.75 -38.27
C GLY A 255 -3.45 3.13 -36.88
N MET A 256 -4.42 2.30 -36.49
CA MET A 256 -4.36 1.56 -35.22
C MET A 256 -3.12 0.65 -35.17
N LYS A 257 -2.40 0.67 -34.05
CA LYS A 257 -1.18 -0.13 -33.87
C LYS A 257 -1.45 -1.55 -33.40
N ILE A 258 -2.61 -1.77 -32.77
CA ILE A 258 -3.02 -3.05 -32.21
C ILE A 258 -4.16 -3.57 -33.08
N ASP A 259 -4.05 -4.83 -33.50
CA ASP A 259 -5.05 -5.49 -34.33
C ASP A 259 -6.39 -5.60 -33.61
N LEU A 260 -7.47 -5.67 -34.40
CA LEU A 260 -8.83 -5.87 -33.88
C LEU A 260 -8.89 -7.15 -33.03
N TYR A 261 -9.18 -7.00 -31.74
CA TYR A 261 -9.35 -8.14 -30.85
C TYR A 261 -10.75 -8.75 -31.02
N ARG A 262 -10.79 -10.06 -31.23
CA ARG A 262 -12.01 -10.81 -31.54
C ARG A 262 -12.30 -11.82 -30.44
N PHE A 263 -13.33 -11.57 -29.64
CA PHE A 263 -13.83 -12.56 -28.68
C PHE A 263 -14.52 -13.68 -29.45
N ASN A 264 -14.10 -14.93 -29.23
CA ASN A 264 -14.80 -16.08 -29.77
C ASN A 264 -16.04 -16.36 -28.92
N VAL A 265 -17.21 -15.99 -29.43
CA VAL A 265 -18.50 -16.04 -28.71
C VAL A 265 -19.45 -16.99 -29.43
N THR A 266 -20.23 -17.76 -28.68
CA THR A 266 -21.16 -18.73 -29.27
C THR A 266 -22.43 -18.06 -29.78
N ASP A 267 -23.02 -17.13 -29.02
CA ASP A 267 -24.28 -16.48 -29.41
C ASP A 267 -24.33 -14.98 -29.09
N ASP A 268 -23.67 -14.53 -28.02
CA ASP A 268 -23.77 -13.14 -27.60
C ASP A 268 -22.81 -12.23 -28.38
N LYS A 269 -23.39 -11.26 -29.09
CA LYS A 269 -22.66 -10.29 -29.92
C LYS A 269 -22.34 -8.99 -29.21
N TRP A 270 -22.87 -8.77 -28.00
CA TRP A 270 -22.81 -7.50 -27.30
C TRP A 270 -21.60 -7.42 -26.37
N VAL A 271 -20.38 -7.39 -26.95
CA VAL A 271 -19.12 -7.25 -26.19
C VAL A 271 -19.16 -6.09 -25.18
N GLN A 272 -19.87 -5.02 -25.53
CA GLN A 272 -20.07 -3.84 -24.68
C GLN A 272 -20.75 -4.16 -23.33
N ASP A 273 -21.58 -5.20 -23.25
CA ASP A 273 -22.29 -5.55 -22.02
C ASP A 273 -21.43 -6.40 -21.06
N PHE A 274 -20.29 -6.92 -21.52
CA PHE A 274 -19.43 -7.83 -20.75
C PHE A 274 -18.25 -7.15 -20.06
N VAL A 275 -17.73 -6.07 -20.63
CA VAL A 275 -16.46 -5.46 -20.22
C VAL A 275 -16.46 -3.96 -20.47
N GLU A 276 -16.03 -3.21 -19.46
CA GLU A 276 -15.74 -1.77 -19.55
C GLU A 276 -14.24 -1.57 -19.23
N PRO A 277 -13.39 -1.26 -20.24
CA PRO A 277 -11.97 -0.99 -20.01
C PRO A 277 -11.73 0.27 -19.18
N GLY A 278 -10.77 0.23 -18.26
CA GLY A 278 -10.45 1.32 -17.32
C GLY A 278 -9.11 1.18 -16.62
#